data_AF-A0A3D4B226-F1
#
_entry.id   AF-A0A3D4B226-F1
#
_cell.length_a   1.000
_cell.length_b   1.000
_cell.length_c   1.000
_cell.angle_alpha   90.00
_cell.angle_beta   90.00
_cell.angle_gamma   90.00
#
_symmetry.space_group_name_H-M   'P 1'
#
loop_
_entity.id
_entity.type
_entity.pdbx_description
1 polymer ?
#
loop_
_entity_poly.entity_id
_entity_poly.type
_entity_poly.pdbx_seq_one_letter_code
_entity_poly.pdbx_strand_id
1 'polypeptide(L)' 'MPFHPEPKKPDQPLPPDTCDSHCHVFGPAAIFPFAASSTYVPVDAPQETLFQRHRHLGIDRAVIVQASC' A
#
# COMPACT_ATOMS: atom_id res chain seq x y z
N MET A 1 13.40 -2.67 -0.72
CA MET A 1 13.66 -1.22 -0.88
C MET A 1 12.61 -0.47 -0.08
N PRO A 2 12.99 0.56 0.71
CA PRO A 2 12.03 1.36 1.46
C PRO A 2 11.21 2.26 0.52
N PHE A 3 9.94 2.47 0.84
CA PHE A 3 9.08 3.45 0.16
C PHE A 3 9.31 4.86 0.72
N HIS A 4 8.96 5.89 -0.05
CA HIS A 4 9.08 7.28 0.41
C HIS A 4 8.16 7.52 1.61
N PRO A 5 8.66 7.96 2.77
CA PRO A 5 7.85 8.08 3.98
C PRO A 5 6.80 9.19 3.86
N GLU A 6 7.17 10.32 3.25
CA GLU A 6 6.37 11.55 3.20
C GLU A 6 6.15 12.04 1.75
N PRO A 7 5.39 11.31 0.91
CA PRO A 7 5.06 11.77 -0.42
C PRO A 7 4.25 13.06 -0.36
N LYS A 8 4.43 13.90 -1.38
CA LYS A 8 3.65 15.13 -1.55
C LYS A 8 2.14 14.82 -1.60
N LYS A 9 1.31 15.73 -1.07
CA LYS A 9 -0.13 15.72 -1.36
C LYS A 9 -0.39 16.07 -2.84
N PRO A 10 -1.44 15.52 -3.46
CA PRO A 10 -1.88 15.98 -4.77
C PRO A 10 -2.15 17.49 -4.76
N ASP A 11 -1.73 18.20 -5.82
CA ASP A 11 -1.98 19.65 -5.96
C ASP A 11 -3.48 19.95 -6.19
N GLN A 12 -4.19 18.97 -6.77
CA GLN A 12 -5.62 19.02 -6.99
C GLN A 12 -6.28 17.89 -6.20
N PRO A 13 -7.37 18.15 -5.46
CA PRO A 13 -8.07 17.12 -4.73
C PRO A 13 -8.67 16.09 -5.69
N LEU A 14 -8.67 14.83 -5.28
CA LEU A 14 -9.34 13.76 -6.02
C LEU A 14 -10.86 13.92 -5.91
N PRO A 15 -11.63 13.51 -6.93
CA PRO A 15 -13.08 13.46 -6.83
C PRO A 15 -13.54 12.53 -5.69
N PRO A 16 -14.72 12.75 -5.10
CA PRO A 16 -15.32 11.79 -4.18
C PRO A 16 -15.45 10.39 -4.80
N ASP A 17 -15.36 9.37 -3.97
CA ASP A 17 -15.46 7.95 -4.32
C ASP A 17 -14.32 7.42 -5.20
N THR A 18 -13.21 8.17 -5.28
CA THR A 18 -12.01 7.76 -6.01
C THR A 18 -11.49 6.43 -5.46
N CYS A 19 -11.19 5.52 -6.40
CA CYS A 19 -10.70 4.18 -6.10
C CYS A 19 -9.24 4.02 -6.55
N ASP A 20 -8.38 3.59 -5.64
CA ASP A 20 -7.07 3.03 -5.98
C ASP A 20 -7.29 1.60 -6.52
N SER A 21 -7.26 1.47 -7.85
CA SER A 21 -7.56 0.21 -8.53
C SER A 21 -6.41 -0.80 -8.51
N HIS A 22 -5.25 -0.45 -7.95
CA HIS A 22 -4.11 -1.35 -7.91
C HIS A 22 -3.12 -0.98 -6.80
N CYS A 23 -3.19 -1.69 -5.68
CA CYS A 23 -2.20 -1.57 -4.61
C CYS A 23 -1.91 -2.92 -3.95
N HIS A 24 -0.84 -2.95 -3.16
CA HIS A 24 -0.41 -4.11 -2.40
C HIS A 24 -0.21 -3.74 -0.93
N VAL A 25 -0.33 -4.72 -0.06
CA VAL A 25 0.17 -4.66 1.32
C VAL A 25 1.25 -5.70 1.49
N PHE A 26 2.23 -5.42 2.34
CA PHE A 26 3.33 -6.34 2.64
C PHE A 26 3.41 -6.55 4.15
N GLY A 27 3.27 -7.80 4.57
CA GLY A 27 3.40 -8.16 5.97
C GLY A 27 2.33 -7.57 6.91
N PRO A 28 2.62 -7.46 8.21
CA PRO A 28 3.95 -7.62 8.79
C PRO A 28 4.45 -9.06 8.69
N ALA A 29 5.71 -9.27 8.30
CA ALA A 29 6.27 -10.61 8.06
C ALA A 29 6.20 -11.54 9.30
N ALA A 30 6.18 -10.95 10.50
CA ALA A 30 6.01 -11.68 11.76
C ALA A 30 4.62 -12.33 11.93
N ILE A 31 3.60 -11.85 11.22
CA ILE A 31 2.22 -12.35 11.27
C ILE A 31 1.86 -13.06 9.96
N PHE A 32 2.30 -12.49 8.83
CA PHE A 32 2.09 -13.00 7.49
C PHE A 32 3.44 -13.21 6.81
N PRO A 33 4.09 -14.38 7.02
CA PRO A 33 5.36 -14.68 6.39
C PRO A 33 5.24 -14.70 4.87
N PHE A 34 6.27 -14.18 4.20
CA PHE A 34 6.43 -14.25 2.75
C PHE A 34 6.60 -15.70 2.27
N ALA A 35 6.21 -15.97 1.02
CA ALA A 35 6.31 -17.32 0.47
C ALA A 35 7.78 -17.73 0.30
N ALA A 36 8.08 -19.02 0.47
CA ALA A 36 9.45 -19.53 0.29
C ALA A 36 9.96 -19.40 -1.16
N SER A 37 9.04 -19.36 -2.13
CA SER A 37 9.33 -19.21 -3.56
C SER A 37 9.47 -17.75 -4.00
N SER A 38 9.37 -16.79 -3.08
CA SER A 38 9.37 -15.37 -3.40
C SER A 38 10.72 -14.92 -3.95
N THR A 39 10.67 -14.17 -5.05
CA THR A 39 11.89 -13.66 -5.70
C THR A 39 12.44 -12.42 -5.02
N TYR A 40 11.70 -11.84 -4.06
CA TYR A 40 12.11 -10.68 -3.27
C TYR A 40 11.39 -10.66 -1.92
N VAL A 41 11.99 -9.96 -0.95
CA VAL A 41 11.41 -9.70 0.38
C VAL A 41 11.28 -8.18 0.57
N PRO A 42 10.06 -7.62 0.51
CA PRO A 42 9.85 -6.20 0.74
C PRO A 42 9.95 -5.83 2.22
N VAL A 43 10.07 -4.52 2.49
CA VAL A 43 9.89 -4.01 3.85
C VAL A 43 8.41 -4.13 4.25
N ASP A 44 8.12 -4.24 5.53
CA ASP A 44 6.74 -4.23 6.01
C ASP A 44 6.04 -2.92 5.61
N ALA A 45 4.89 -3.09 4.96
CA ALA A 45 3.98 -2.03 4.54
C ALA A 45 2.55 -2.56 4.76
N PRO A 46 2.12 -2.68 6.03
CA PRO A 46 0.84 -3.29 6.36
C PRO A 46 -0.33 -2.39 5.96
N GLN A 47 -1.54 -2.93 6.07
CA GLN A 47 -2.77 -2.22 5.71
C GLN A 47 -2.92 -0.86 6.40
N GLU A 48 -2.44 -0.71 7.64
CA GLU A 48 -2.54 0.54 8.40
C GLU A 48 -1.73 1.66 7.72
N THR A 49 -0.55 1.31 7.21
CA THR A 49 0.30 2.22 6.42
C THR A 49 -0.39 2.60 5.12
N LEU A 50 -1.01 1.64 4.43
CA LEU A 50 -1.78 1.90 3.22
C LEU A 50 -2.97 2.83 3.50
N PHE A 51 -3.72 2.61 4.57
CA PHE A 51 -4.85 3.46 4.95
C PHE A 51 -4.42 4.88 5.31
N GLN A 52 -3.28 5.04 6.00
CA GLN A 52 -2.69 6.37 6.23
C GLN A 52 -2.33 7.06 4.91
N ARG A 53 -1.79 6.30 3.96
CA ARG A 53 -1.47 6.81 2.62
C ARG A 53 -2.73 7.22 1.86
N HIS A 54 -3.76 6.39 1.82
CA HIS A 54 -5.02 6.71 1.15
C HIS A 54 -5.69 7.96 1.75
N ARG A 55 -5.74 8.07 3.09
CA ARG A 55 -6.21 9.30 3.75
C ARG A 55 -5.40 10.54 3.39
N HIS A 56 -4.08 10.41 3.26
CA HIS A 56 -3.20 11.52 2.85
C HIS A 56 -3.44 11.96 1.40
N LEU A 57 -3.72 11.00 0.52
CA LEU A 57 -3.95 11.24 -0.91
C LEU A 57 -5.41 11.63 -1.23
N GLY A 58 -6.36 11.39 -0.32
CA GLY A 58 -7.79 11.61 -0.57
C GLY A 58 -8.45 10.49 -1.38
N ILE A 59 -8.03 9.24 -1.16
CA ILE A 59 -8.59 8.04 -1.79
C ILE A 59 -9.58 7.39 -0.84
N ASP A 60 -10.77 7.06 -1.34
CA ASP A 60 -11.87 6.53 -0.53
C ASP A 60 -11.97 5.01 -0.57
N ARG A 61 -11.58 4.39 -1.68
CA ARG A 61 -11.71 2.94 -1.91
C ARG A 61 -10.45 2.37 -2.53
N ALA A 62 -10.25 1.06 -2.37
CA ALA A 62 -9.09 0.39 -2.94
C ALA A 62 -9.39 -1.04 -3.38
N VAL A 63 -8.67 -1.49 -4.41
CA VAL A 63 -8.54 -2.90 -4.80
C VAL A 63 -7.17 -3.37 -4.32
N ILE A 64 -7.19 -4.27 -3.33
CA ILE A 64 -5.98 -4.89 -2.79
C ILE A 64 -5.63 -6.09 -3.67
N VAL A 65 -4.52 -5.98 -4.39
CA VAL A 65 -4.02 -7.03 -5.27
C VAL A 65 -3.02 -7.88 -4.48
N GLN A 66 -3.15 -9.20 -4.54
CA GLN A 66 -2.18 -10.11 -3.93
C GLN A 66 -0.80 -9.90 -4.56
N ALA A 67 0.20 -9.65 -3.71
CA ALA A 67 1.58 -9.55 -4.17
C ALA A 67 2.19 -10.93 -4.46
N SER A 68 3.16 -10.98 -5.37
CA SER A 68 3.87 -12.20 -5.76
C SER A 68 5.06 -12.57 -4.85
N CYS A 69 5.20 -11.88 -3.71
CA CYS A 69 6.26 -12.09 -2.74
C CYS A 69 5.75 -12.77 -1.47
#